data_AF-A7RQG2-F1
#
_entry.id   AF-A7RQG2-F1
#
_cell.length_a   1.000
_cell.length_b   1.000
_cell.length_c   1.000
_cell.angle_alpha   90.00
_cell.angle_beta   90.00
_cell.angle_gamma   90.00
#
_symmetry.space_group_name_H-M   'P 1'
#
loop_
_entity.id
_entity.type
_entity.pdbx_description
1 polymer ?
#
loop_
_entity_poly.entity_id
_entity_poly.type
_entity_poly.pdbx_seq_one_letter_code
_entity_poly.pdbx_strand_id
1 'polypeptide(L)'
;LRHVEKDVLIPKLVREKARERCKDLVDEFEKCCKGRSISMVWHCRKQNTAMKDCLTKNYQDKELFEACRVEYLQKRRQYQS
;
A
#
# COMPACT_ATOMS: atom_id res chain seq x y z
N LEU A 1 17.56 -11.87 6.62
CA LEU A 1 16.53 -11.99 5.57
C LEU A 1 17.24 -12.00 4.23
N ARG A 2 16.84 -12.87 3.30
CA ARG A 2 17.38 -12.89 1.92
C ARG A 2 17.00 -11.57 1.22
N HIS A 3 17.78 -11.15 0.22
CA HIS A 3 17.52 -9.92 -0.54
C HIS A 3 16.09 -9.84 -1.08
N VAL A 4 15.57 -10.95 -1.64
CA VAL A 4 14.19 -11.02 -2.14
C VAL A 4 13.16 -10.79 -1.02
N GLU A 5 13.43 -11.26 0.19
CA GLU A 5 12.50 -11.10 1.31
C GLU A 5 12.47 -9.65 1.80
N LYS A 6 13.65 -9.04 1.93
CA LYS A 6 13.82 -7.66 2.41
C LYS A 6 13.33 -6.62 1.40
N ASP A 7 13.63 -6.82 0.13
CA ASP A 7 13.49 -5.77 -0.89
C ASP A 7 12.28 -6.00 -1.82
N VAL A 8 11.64 -7.19 -1.76
CA VAL A 8 10.47 -7.51 -2.59
C VAL A 8 9.28 -7.96 -1.74
N LEU A 9 9.42 -9.01 -0.92
CA LEU A 9 8.27 -9.63 -0.24
C LEU A 9 7.73 -8.76 0.90
N ILE A 10 8.58 -8.26 1.80
CA ILE A 10 8.15 -7.38 2.89
C ILE A 10 7.60 -6.05 2.32
N PRO A 11 8.26 -5.38 1.36
CA PRO A 11 7.69 -4.19 0.73
C PRO A 11 6.35 -4.43 0.03
N LYS A 12 6.14 -5.62 -0.55
CA LYS A 12 4.84 -6.00 -1.13
C LYS A 12 3.76 -6.09 -0.05
N LEU A 13 4.04 -6.76 1.08
CA LEU A 13 3.11 -6.84 2.22
C LEU A 13 2.79 -5.45 2.79
N VAL A 14 3.80 -4.58 2.92
CA VAL A 14 3.60 -3.20 3.39
C VAL A 14 2.69 -2.43 2.44
N ARG A 15 2.86 -2.57 1.11
CA ARG A 15 1.98 -1.93 0.13
C ARG A 15 0.55 -2.43 0.21
N GLU A 16 0.34 -3.73 0.42
CA GLU A 16 -0.99 -4.32 0.59
C GLU A 16 -1.68 -3.75 1.84
N LYS A 17 -1.00 -3.76 2.99
CA LYS A 17 -1.54 -3.16 4.23
C LYS A 17 -1.75 -1.64 4.13
N ALA A 18 -0.86 -0.93 3.45
CA ALA A 18 -1.03 0.50 3.21
C ALA A 18 -2.28 0.78 2.37
N ARG A 19 -2.59 -0.06 1.36
CA ARG A 19 -3.83 0.05 0.59
C ARG A 19 -5.06 -0.22 1.45
N GLU A 20 -5.03 -1.21 2.32
CA GLU A 20 -6.14 -1.49 3.25
C GLU A 20 -6.39 -0.30 4.20
N ARG A 21 -5.33 0.28 4.77
CA ARG A 21 -5.42 1.47 5.63
C ARG A 21 -5.91 2.72 4.90
N CYS A 22 -5.59 2.86 3.62
CA CYS A 22 -5.99 3.98 2.78
C CYS A 22 -7.24 3.68 1.93
N LYS A 23 -8.01 2.62 2.26
CA LYS A 23 -9.11 2.13 1.42
C LYS A 23 -10.13 3.21 1.09
N ASP A 24 -10.51 4.04 2.06
CA ASP A 24 -11.49 5.10 1.83
C ASP A 24 -11.02 6.11 0.75
N LEU A 25 -9.73 6.45 0.75
CA LEU A 25 -9.13 7.35 -0.24
C LEU A 25 -8.97 6.69 -1.60
N VAL A 26 -8.73 5.38 -1.63
CA VAL A 26 -8.73 4.59 -2.87
C VAL A 26 -10.14 4.57 -3.47
N ASP A 27 -11.16 4.30 -2.65
CA ASP A 27 -12.56 4.27 -3.07
C ASP A 27 -13.03 5.65 -3.55
N GLU A 28 -12.62 6.74 -2.90
CA GLU A 28 -12.91 8.11 -3.36
C GLU A 28 -12.24 8.43 -4.70
N PHE A 29 -10.98 8.01 -4.87
CA PHE A 29 -10.29 8.16 -6.14
C PHE A 29 -10.97 7.35 -7.25
N GLU A 30 -11.32 6.09 -6.99
CA GLU A 30 -12.02 5.22 -7.95
C GLU A 30 -13.38 5.79 -8.34
N LYS A 31 -14.16 6.28 -7.36
CA LYS A 31 -15.43 6.97 -7.62
C LYS A 31 -15.23 8.20 -8.51
N CYS A 32 -14.16 8.96 -8.32
CA CYS A 32 -13.86 10.11 -9.17
C CYS A 32 -13.47 9.68 -10.61
N CYS A 33 -12.69 8.62 -10.73
CA CYS A 33 -12.24 8.08 -12.03
C CYS A 33 -13.38 7.47 -12.85
N LYS A 34 -14.45 7.01 -12.19
CA LYS A 34 -15.58 6.36 -12.86
C LYS A 34 -16.20 7.30 -13.91
N GLY A 35 -16.17 6.87 -15.19
CA GLY A 35 -16.70 7.64 -16.32
C GLY A 35 -15.80 8.79 -16.81
N ARG A 36 -14.59 8.93 -16.27
CA ARG A 36 -13.61 9.95 -16.69
C ARG A 36 -12.32 9.27 -17.12
N SER A 37 -12.12 9.11 -18.43
CA SER A 37 -10.87 8.54 -18.96
C SER A 37 -9.88 9.61 -19.37
N ILE A 38 -10.32 10.62 -20.13
CA ILE A 38 -9.44 11.65 -20.71
C ILE A 38 -9.19 12.80 -19.72
N SER A 39 -10.24 13.26 -19.03
CA SER A 39 -10.18 14.42 -18.13
C SER A 39 -9.84 14.08 -16.67
N MET A 40 -9.55 12.80 -16.38
CA MET A 40 -9.29 12.26 -15.04
C MET A 40 -8.17 13.01 -14.30
N VAL A 41 -7.04 13.25 -14.97
CA VAL A 41 -5.84 13.84 -14.35
C VAL A 41 -6.13 15.23 -13.79
N TRP A 42 -7.01 15.98 -14.44
CA TRP A 42 -7.42 17.32 -14.00
C TRP A 42 -8.49 17.26 -12.92
N HIS A 43 -9.57 16.51 -13.14
CA HIS A 43 -10.70 16.47 -12.22
C HIS A 43 -10.44 15.70 -10.93
N CYS A 44 -9.64 14.63 -10.98
CA CYS A 44 -9.36 13.75 -9.85
C CYS A 44 -8.00 14.02 -9.22
N ARG A 45 -7.36 15.15 -9.54
CA ARG A 45 -6.06 15.52 -8.99
C ARG A 45 -6.06 15.53 -7.46
N LYS A 46 -7.12 16.09 -6.86
CA LYS A 46 -7.26 16.19 -5.40
C LYS A 46 -7.33 14.81 -4.73
N GLN A 47 -8.20 13.93 -5.22
CA GLN A 47 -8.36 12.57 -4.70
C GLN A 47 -7.08 11.75 -4.92
N ASN A 48 -6.44 11.89 -6.08
CA ASN A 48 -5.18 11.23 -6.38
C ASN A 48 -4.06 11.67 -5.43
N THR A 49 -3.94 12.97 -5.16
CA THR A 49 -2.96 13.50 -4.19
C THR A 49 -3.23 12.95 -2.80
N ALA A 50 -4.47 13.03 -2.30
CA ALA A 50 -4.80 12.51 -0.98
C ALA A 50 -4.49 11.01 -0.84
N MET A 51 -4.89 10.20 -1.84
CA MET A 51 -4.57 8.78 -1.90
C MET A 51 -3.06 8.53 -1.90
N LYS A 52 -2.30 9.24 -2.75
CA LYS A 52 -0.83 9.11 -2.84
C LYS A 52 -0.15 9.49 -1.54
N ASP A 53 -0.59 10.55 -0.88
CA ASP A 53 -0.02 11.02 0.38
C ASP A 53 -0.24 9.99 1.49
N CYS A 54 -1.44 9.41 1.59
CA CYS A 54 -1.73 8.35 2.53
C CYS A 54 -0.87 7.10 2.29
N LEU A 55 -0.78 6.65 1.03
CA LEU A 55 0.03 5.49 0.67
C LEU A 55 1.51 5.73 0.95
N THR A 56 2.03 6.90 0.62
CA THR A 56 3.43 7.27 0.85
C THR A 56 3.74 7.33 2.34
N LYS A 57 2.87 7.94 3.15
CA LYS A 57 3.01 8.01 4.60
C LYS A 57 3.08 6.61 5.22
N ASN A 58 2.16 5.71 4.85
CA ASN A 58 2.16 4.34 5.37
C ASN A 58 3.34 3.52 4.84
N TYR A 59 3.78 3.73 3.60
CA TYR A 59 4.93 3.00 3.07
C TYR A 59 6.24 3.39 3.76
N GLN A 60 6.36 4.65 4.20
CA GLN A 60 7.52 5.16 4.95
C GLN A 60 7.39 4.94 6.46
N ASP A 61 6.25 4.45 6.93
CA ASP A 61 5.99 4.16 8.34
C ASP A 61 6.85 2.96 8.79
N LYS A 62 7.83 3.25 9.66
CA LYS A 62 8.74 2.25 10.22
C LYS A 62 8.01 1.23 11.08
N GLU A 63 6.94 1.62 11.77
CA GLU A 63 6.16 0.70 12.61
C GLU A 63 5.40 -0.30 11.73
N LEU A 64 4.78 0.17 10.64
CA LEU A 64 4.12 -0.72 9.68
C LEU A 64 5.13 -1.67 9.02
N PHE A 65 6.32 -1.18 8.67
CA PHE A 65 7.37 -2.01 8.08
C PHE A 65 7.81 -3.13 9.05
N GLU A 66 8.08 -2.80 10.30
CA GLU A 66 8.49 -3.78 11.31
C GLU A 66 7.38 -4.78 11.63
N ALA A 67 6.12 -4.33 11.71
CA ALA A 67 4.97 -5.22 11.87
C ALA A 67 4.86 -6.22 10.70
N CYS A 68 5.01 -5.75 9.46
CA CYS A 68 5.00 -6.62 8.27
C CYS A 68 6.19 -7.58 8.25
N ARG A 69 7.37 -7.14 8.73
CA ARG A 69 8.56 -8.00 8.86
C ARG A 69 8.33 -9.14 9.85
N VAL A 70 7.76 -8.84 11.02
CA VAL A 70 7.45 -9.86 12.04
C VAL A 70 6.42 -10.86 11.51
N GLU A 71 5.36 -10.37 10.88
CA GLU A 71 4.34 -11.23 10.26
C GLU A 71 4.93 -12.13 9.18
N TYR A 72 5.78 -11.59 8.31
CA TYR A 72 6.46 -12.35 7.27
C TYR A 72 7.31 -13.48 7.86
N LEU A 73 8.09 -13.20 8.91
CA LEU A 73 8.91 -14.19 9.59
C LEU A 73 8.08 -15.28 10.28
N GLN A 74 6.92 -14.92 10.86
CA GLN A 74 5.99 -15.87 11.46
C GLN A 74 5.39 -16.80 10.41
N LYS A 75 4.85 -16.25 9.32
CA LYS A 75 4.32 -17.04 8.20
C LYS A 75 5.39 -17.98 7.65
N ARG A 76 6.60 -17.48 7.43
CA ARG A 76 7.70 -18.31 6.93
C ARG A 76 8.02 -19.50 7.86
N ARG A 77 8.01 -19.30 9.18
CA ARG A 77 8.18 -20.41 10.14
C ARG A 77 7.08 -21.45 10.02
N GLN A 78 5.83 -21.04 9.87
CA GLN A 78 4.68 -21.95 9.70
C GLN A 78 4.74 -22.75 8.38
N TYR A 79 5.25 -22.16 7.30
CA TYR A 79 5.46 -22.88 6.03
C TYR A 79 6.68 -23.81 6.05
N GLN A 80 7.57 -23.64 7.02
CA GLN A 80 8.80 -24.43 7.18
C GLN A 80 8.68 -25.51 8.27
N SER A 81 7.55 -25.55 8.99
CA SER A 81 7.16 -26.61 9.94
C SER A 81 6.27 -27.62 9.26
#